data_AF-A0A0P9NBU8-F1
#
_entry.id   AF-A0A0P9NBU8-F1
#
_cell.length_a   1.000
_cell.length_b   1.000
_cell.length_c   1.000
_cell.angle_alpha   90.00
_cell.angle_beta   90.00
_cell.angle_gamma   90.00
#
_symmetry.space_group_name_H-M   'P 1'
#
loop_
_entity.id
_entity.type
_entity.pdbx_description
1 polymer ?
#
loop_
_entity_poly.entity_id
_entity_poly.type
_entity_poly.pdbx_seq_one_letter_code
_entity_poly.pdbx_strand_id
1 'polypeptide(L)' 'MITIRRMTIKDYESVIELMRNTPGISLRDADSRESTARYLDRNPGMSFVAEA' A
#
# COMPACT_ATOMS: atom_id res chain seq x y z
N MET A 1 -0.14 5.55 -18.85
CA MET A 1 -0.45 4.15 -19.28
C MET A 1 -0.38 3.33 -18.02
N ILE A 2 -1.42 2.55 -17.70
CA ILE A 2 -1.45 1.88 -16.39
C ILE A 2 -0.42 0.76 -16.35
N THR A 3 0.48 0.82 -15.36
CA THR A 3 1.47 -0.23 -15.07
C THR A 3 1.13 -0.88 -13.74
N ILE A 4 1.17 -2.21 -13.70
CA ILE A 4 1.02 -3.00 -12.48
C ILE A 4 2.39 -3.51 -12.06
N ARG A 5 2.80 -3.20 -10.84
CA ARG A 5 4.08 -3.65 -10.29
C ARG A 5 3.96 -4.01 -8.81
N ARG A 6 4.98 -4.69 -8.30
CA ARG A 6 5.09 -4.99 -6.86
C ARG A 6 5.08 -3.69 -6.06
N MET A 7 4.30 -3.68 -4.99
CA MET A 7 4.29 -2.62 -4.01
C MET A 7 5.60 -2.65 -3.22
N THR A 8 6.15 -1.48 -2.95
CA THR A 8 7.28 -1.28 -2.06
C THR A 8 6.90 -0.27 -0.97
N ILE A 9 7.69 -0.17 0.09
CA ILE A 9 7.43 0.81 1.15
C ILE A 9 7.50 2.27 0.65
N LYS A 10 8.10 2.52 -0.53
CA LYS A 10 8.12 3.84 -1.15
C LYS A 10 6.74 4.31 -1.62
N ASP A 11 5.84 3.36 -1.87
CA ASP A 11 4.48 3.62 -2.36
C ASP A 11 3.50 3.99 -1.23
N TYR A 12 3.94 3.91 0.03
CA TYR A 12 3.09 4.04 1.21
C TYR A 12 2.25 5.32 1.22
N GLU A 13 2.85 6.48 0.95
CA GLU A 13 2.14 7.76 1.00
C GLU A 13 1.00 7.81 -0.03
N SER A 14 1.25 7.34 -1.26
CA SER A 14 0.22 7.28 -2.30
C SER A 14 -0.87 6.26 -1.98
N VAL A 15 -0.51 5.11 -1.42
CA VAL A 15 -1.47 4.06 -1.04
C VAL A 15 -2.34 4.50 0.14
N ILE A 16 -1.77 5.14 1.16
CA ILE A 16 -2.55 5.59 2.32
C ILE A 16 -3.50 6.74 1.96
N GLU A 17 -3.08 7.62 1.04
CA GLU A 17 -3.95 8.66 0.48
C GLU A 17 -5.10 8.05 -0.32
N LEU A 18 -4.82 7.07 -1.18
CA LEU A 18 -5.84 6.32 -1.92
C LEU A 18 -6.85 5.67 -0.98
N MET A 19 -6.36 4.95 0.04
CA MET A 19 -7.21 4.29 1.03
C MET A 19 -8.08 5.30 1.79
N ARG A 20 -7.52 6.45 2.19
CA ARG A 20 -8.26 7.53 2.88
C ARG A 20 -9.38 8.11 2.02
N ASN A 21 -9.16 8.18 0.70
CA ASN A 21 -10.11 8.71 -0.27
C ASN A 21 -11.10 7.65 -0.80
N THR A 22 -11.01 6.40 -0.35
CA THR A 22 -11.88 5.31 -0.83
C THR A 22 -13.01 5.04 0.18
N PRO A 23 -14.28 5.31 -0.18
CA PRO A 23 -15.42 5.04 0.70
C PRO A 23 -15.47 3.56 1.14
N GLY A 24 -15.71 3.34 2.44
CA GLY A 24 -15.78 2.01 3.02
C GLY A 24 -14.44 1.42 3.48
N ILE A 25 -13.31 2.08 3.22
CA ILE A 25 -12.02 1.72 3.81
C ILE A 25 -11.85 2.42 5.15
N SER A 26 -11.44 1.68 6.18
CA SER A 26 -11.11 2.22 7.50
C SER A 26 -9.63 1.99 7.79
N LEU A 27 -8.90 3.10 7.95
CA LEU A 27 -7.49 3.07 8.34
C LEU A 27 -7.34 2.74 9.82
N ARG A 28 -6.36 1.91 10.14
CA ARG A 28 -6.03 1.43 11.48
C ARG A 28 -4.51 1.49 11.70
N ASP A 29 -4.05 1.19 12.91
CA ASP A 29 -2.60 1.15 13.22
C ASP A 29 -1.83 0.11 12.37
N ALA A 30 -2.53 -0.92 11.88
CA ALA A 30 -2.00 -1.90 10.95
C ALA A 30 -1.63 -1.29 9.59
N ASP A 31 -2.25 -0.17 9.21
CA ASP A 31 -1.97 0.57 7.99
C ASP A 31 -0.91 1.67 8.21
N SER A 32 -0.24 1.70 9.36
CA SER A 32 0.90 2.59 9.56
C SER A 32 2.09 2.19 8.66
N ARG A 33 2.99 3.14 8.40
CA ARG A 33 4.17 2.92 7.56
C ARG A 33 5.04 1.78 8.07
N GLU A 34 5.24 1.72 9.38
CA GLU A 34 6.04 0.68 10.02
C GLU A 34 5.39 -0.70 9.90
N SER A 35 4.09 -0.80 10.19
CA SER A 35 3.33 -2.05 10.02
C SER A 35 3.31 -2.53 8.57
N THR A 36 3.10 -1.60 7.62
CA THR A 36 3.13 -1.88 6.18
C THR A 36 4.52 -2.38 5.74
N ALA A 37 5.61 -1.75 6.20
CA ALA A 37 6.96 -2.20 5.88
C ALA A 37 7.21 -3.64 6.34
N ARG A 38 6.88 -3.94 7.60
CA ARG A 38 7.00 -5.31 8.14
C ARG A 38 6.14 -6.30 7.37
N TYR A 39 4.94 -5.90 6.95
CA TYR A 39 4.05 -6.75 6.17
C TYR A 39 4.66 -7.08 4.79
N LEU A 40 5.23 -6.09 4.09
CA LEU A 40 5.87 -6.29 2.80
C LEU A 40 7.12 -7.18 2.92
N ASP A 41 7.93 -6.99 3.96
CA ASP A 41 9.12 -7.81 4.20
C ASP A 41 8.76 -9.27 4.51
N ARG A 42 7.65 -9.49 5.23
CA ARG A 42 7.15 -10.84 5.54
C ARG A 42 6.50 -11.52 4.33
N ASN A 43 5.94 -10.76 3.40
CA ASN A 43 5.17 -11.26 2.26
C ASN A 43 5.74 -10.77 0.92
N PRO A 44 7.00 -11.12 0.58
CA PRO A 44 7.65 -10.61 -0.62
C PRO A 44 6.90 -11.04 -1.89
N GLY A 45 6.55 -10.06 -2.73
CA GLY A 45 5.88 -10.31 -4.01
C GLY A 45 4.37 -10.57 -3.94
N MET A 46 3.74 -10.38 -2.78
CA MET A 46 2.30 -10.64 -2.59
C MET A 46 1.42 -9.38 -2.73
N SER A 47 2.02 -8.19 -2.71
CA SER A 47 1.30 -6.91 -2.80
C SER A 47 1.67 -6.17 -4.08
N PHE A 48 0.68 -5.54 -4.72
CA PHE A 48 0.82 -4.86 -6.01
C PHE A 48 0.13 -3.50 -5.98
N VAL A 49 0.65 -2.57 -6.79
CA VAL A 49 0.04 -1.26 -7.04
C VAL A 49 -0.18 -1.09 -8.54
N ALA A 50 -1.22 -0.33 -8.90
CA ALA A 50 -1.45 0.17 -10.24
C ALA A 50 -1.16 1.67 -10.26
N GLU A 51 -0.28 2.12 -11.16
CA GLU A 51 0.10 3.53 -11.33
C GLU A 51 -0.01 3.92 -12.82
N ALA A 52 -0.30 5.19 -13.12
CA ALA A 52 -0.66 5.67 -14.46
C ALA A 52 0.33 6.69 -15.03
#